data_AF-A0A6C0C6W8-F1
#
_entry.id   AF-A0A6C0C6W8-F1
#
_cell.length_a   1.000
_cell.length_b   1.000
_cell.length_c   1.000
_cell.angle_alpha   90.00
_cell.angle_beta   90.00
_cell.angle_gamma   90.00
#
_symmetry.space_group_name_H-M   'P 1'
#
loop_
_entity.id
_entity.type
_entity.pdbx_description
1 polymer ?
#
loop_
_entity_poly.entity_id
_entity_poly.type
_entity_poly.pdbx_seq_one_letter_code
_entity_poly.pdbx_strand_id
1 'polypeptide(L)'
;MDQSDIVYQIFKELSLNDIVRCSTVNKLINHICDLQYARLIKDYENILANLFYKSSCKQMYVDCYELEVFIKKYSDLNLFNFFSTNALNIQSRNIVKLSKMIGQLSNLQELWLRDNQITELPETIGQLSNLQILSLSYNQITELPETIGQLVNLQTLWLCNNQITELPETIGQLVNLQELCMYNNQITELPETIGQLVNLQKLRLYSNKITKLPETIGQLVNLRELSLSYNQITKLPETIGQFVNLQELCMYNNQITELPETIGQLSNLQLLRLHYNQITELPETIGQLVNLQKLWLYNNKITKLPETIGQLSNLRHLSLPNNKITKLPETIGQLVNLQKLRLDNNQITELPETIGQLINCNIIQ
;
A
#
# COMPACT_ATOMS: atom_id res chain seq x y z
N MET A 1 43.88 3.35 8.36
CA MET A 1 43.10 3.47 9.60
C MET A 1 42.97 4.94 9.89
N ASP A 2 41.80 5.50 9.61
CA ASP A 2 41.52 6.90 9.87
C ASP A 2 41.39 7.11 11.39
N GLN A 3 41.96 8.19 11.94
CA GLN A 3 41.97 8.43 13.40
C GLN A 3 40.56 8.65 13.97
N SER A 4 39.57 8.89 13.10
CA SER A 4 38.14 8.98 13.39
C SER A 4 37.51 7.66 13.88
N ASP A 5 38.19 6.53 13.72
CA ASP A 5 37.66 5.18 14.04
C ASP A 5 37.86 4.79 15.52
N ILE A 6 38.94 5.25 16.16
CA ILE A 6 39.34 4.76 17.51
C ILE A 6 38.32 5.15 18.59
N VAL A 7 37.78 6.37 18.55
CA VAL A 7 36.82 6.86 19.55
C VAL A 7 35.47 6.13 19.43
N TYR A 8 35.00 5.88 18.20
CA TYR A 8 33.80 5.08 17.96
C TYR A 8 33.97 3.64 18.47
N GLN A 9 35.10 2.99 18.17
CA GLN A 9 35.38 1.62 18.66
C GLN A 9 35.46 1.57 20.20
N ILE A 10 36.13 2.54 20.84
CA ILE A 10 36.20 2.66 22.31
C ILE A 10 34.80 2.80 22.92
N PHE A 11 33.92 3.59 22.31
CA PHE A 11 32.57 3.79 22.84
C PHE A 11 31.62 2.64 22.61
N LYS A 12 31.82 1.88 21.53
CA LYS A 12 31.03 0.70 21.15
C LYS A 12 31.40 -0.54 21.97
N GLU A 13 32.68 -0.75 22.25
CA GLU A 13 33.19 -1.96 22.92
C GLU A 13 33.24 -1.85 24.46
N LEU A 14 33.34 -0.65 25.03
CA LEU A 14 33.43 -0.48 26.49
C LEU A 14 32.06 -0.25 27.15
N SER A 15 31.77 -1.04 28.19
CA SER A 15 30.61 -0.80 29.04
C SER A 15 30.78 0.48 29.86
N LEU A 16 29.67 1.09 30.33
CA LEU A 16 29.72 2.30 31.16
C LEU A 16 30.60 2.10 32.41
N ASN A 17 30.67 0.86 32.92
CA ASN A 17 31.52 0.49 34.06
C ASN A 17 33.02 0.50 33.72
N ASP A 18 33.39 0.09 32.50
CA ASP A 18 34.80 0.04 32.08
C ASP A 18 35.37 1.45 31.86
N ILE A 19 34.52 2.35 31.33
CA ILE A 19 34.85 3.77 31.14
C ILE A 19 34.97 4.49 32.49
N VAL A 20 34.07 4.24 33.43
CA VAL A 20 34.07 4.89 34.75
C VAL A 20 35.24 4.43 35.63
N ARG A 21 35.64 3.15 35.55
CA ARG A 21 36.73 2.61 36.36
C ARG A 21 38.13 3.03 35.89
N CYS A 22 38.30 3.38 34.62
CA CYS A 22 39.60 3.80 34.09
C CYS A 22 39.70 5.33 34.00
N SER A 23 40.27 5.97 35.02
CA SER A 23 40.34 7.44 35.15
C SER A 23 41.06 8.15 34.01
N THR A 24 42.06 7.50 33.40
CA THR A 24 42.79 8.01 32.23
C THR A 24 41.95 7.94 30.96
N VAL A 25 41.25 6.82 30.73
CA VAL A 25 40.35 6.65 29.58
C VAL A 25 39.17 7.63 29.69
N ASN A 26 38.60 7.81 30.87
CA ASN A 26 37.52 8.76 31.12
C ASN A 26 37.96 10.22 30.83
N LYS A 27 39.14 10.64 31.29
CA LYS A 27 39.67 11.99 31.03
C LYS A 27 40.02 12.22 29.56
N LEU A 28 40.62 11.23 28.89
CA LEU A 28 41.00 11.32 27.49
C LEU A 28 39.77 11.34 26.57
N ILE A 29 38.78 10.50 26.87
CA ILE A 29 37.49 10.49 26.20
C ILE A 29 36.79 11.82 26.38
N ASN A 30 36.66 12.34 27.61
CA ASN A 30 36.02 13.64 27.82
C ASN A 30 36.75 14.75 27.06
N HIS A 31 38.08 14.76 27.06
CA HIS A 31 38.84 15.79 26.34
C HIS A 31 38.75 15.68 24.80
N ILE A 32 38.82 14.48 24.24
CA ILE A 32 38.71 14.24 22.79
C ILE A 32 37.27 14.49 22.32
N CYS A 33 36.28 14.03 23.10
CA CYS A 33 34.88 14.35 22.89
C CYS A 33 34.70 15.86 22.96
N ASP A 34 35.10 16.55 24.03
CA ASP A 34 34.94 18.00 24.14
C ASP A 34 35.58 18.77 22.97
N LEU A 35 36.74 18.35 22.47
CA LEU A 35 37.41 19.01 21.33
C LEU A 35 36.74 18.73 19.98
N GLN A 36 36.38 17.48 19.68
CA GLN A 36 35.70 17.13 18.42
C GLN A 36 34.23 17.54 18.45
N TYR A 37 33.58 17.42 19.60
CA TYR A 37 32.23 17.90 19.90
C TYR A 37 32.17 19.41 19.86
N ALA A 38 33.12 20.16 20.41
CA ALA A 38 33.16 21.62 20.25
C ALA A 38 33.31 22.04 18.79
N ARG A 39 33.99 21.24 17.95
CA ARG A 39 34.12 21.49 16.51
C ARG A 39 32.81 21.19 15.77
N LEU A 40 32.18 20.03 16.04
CA LEU A 40 30.87 19.66 15.49
C LEU A 40 29.75 20.60 15.95
N ILE A 41 29.74 20.98 17.24
CA ILE A 41 28.87 21.99 17.82
C ILE A 41 29.06 23.31 17.08
N LYS A 42 30.28 23.79 16.91
CA LYS A 42 30.50 25.08 16.24
C LYS A 42 30.04 25.09 14.78
N ASP A 43 30.15 23.96 14.08
CA ASP A 43 29.74 23.82 12.68
C ASP A 43 28.23 23.50 12.52
N TYR A 44 27.58 22.95 13.55
CA TYR A 44 26.18 22.46 13.50
C TYR A 44 25.33 22.88 14.71
N GLU A 45 25.69 23.98 15.39
CA GLU A 45 25.20 24.37 16.72
C GLU A 45 23.69 24.50 16.78
N ASN A 46 23.11 25.12 15.75
CA ASN A 46 21.68 25.33 15.63
C ASN A 46 20.88 24.05 15.30
N ILE A 47 21.54 23.06 14.70
CA ILE A 47 20.93 21.78 14.31
C ILE A 47 20.96 20.82 15.50
N LEU A 48 22.12 20.63 16.13
CA LEU A 48 22.30 19.67 17.23
C LEU A 48 21.56 20.08 18.51
N ALA A 49 21.40 21.38 18.77
CA ALA A 49 20.69 21.89 19.95
C ALA A 49 19.20 21.48 19.99
N ASN A 50 18.57 21.26 18.82
CA ASN A 50 17.16 20.89 18.73
C ASN A 50 16.91 19.37 18.73
N LEU A 51 17.90 18.56 18.34
CA LEU A 51 17.69 17.13 18.02
C LEU A 51 17.95 16.18 19.20
N PHE A 52 18.82 16.55 20.15
CA PHE A 52 19.42 15.58 21.07
C PHE A 52 19.34 15.93 22.56
N TYR A 53 18.50 16.90 22.95
CA TYR A 53 18.49 17.50 24.29
C TYR A 53 18.27 16.52 25.47
N LYS A 54 18.00 15.24 25.21
CA LYS A 54 17.79 14.18 26.22
C LYS A 54 18.84 13.06 26.24
N SER A 55 19.85 13.11 25.35
CA SER A 55 20.88 12.06 25.24
C SER A 55 22.17 12.47 25.96
N SER A 56 22.92 11.48 26.47
CA SER A 56 24.29 11.75 26.98
C SER A 56 25.22 12.18 25.84
N CYS A 57 26.26 12.97 26.13
CA CYS A 57 27.25 13.39 25.12
C CYS A 57 27.86 12.19 24.37
N LYS A 58 28.07 11.05 25.06
CA LYS A 58 28.50 9.79 24.44
C LYS A 58 27.52 9.31 23.37
N GLN A 59 26.23 9.22 23.72
CA GLN A 59 25.20 8.72 22.81
C GLN A 59 25.03 9.66 21.60
N MET A 60 25.06 10.97 21.84
CA MET A 60 24.99 11.98 20.78
C MET A 60 26.14 11.84 19.77
N TYR A 61 27.37 11.62 20.24
CA TYR A 61 28.52 11.45 19.36
C TYR A 61 28.39 10.19 18.49
N VAL A 62 27.99 9.07 19.10
CA VAL A 62 27.75 7.80 18.38
C VAL A 62 26.67 7.99 17.32
N ASP A 63 25.54 8.60 17.68
CA ASP A 63 24.42 8.85 16.76
C ASP A 63 24.82 9.76 15.59
N CYS A 64 25.59 10.83 15.86
CA CYS A 64 26.10 11.72 14.82
C CYS A 64 27.09 11.02 13.89
N TYR A 65 27.98 10.20 14.43
CA TYR A 65 28.96 9.45 13.63
C TYR A 65 28.26 8.41 12.73
N GLU A 66 27.34 7.62 13.28
CA GLU A 66 26.57 6.65 12.50
C GLU A 66 25.74 7.33 11.42
N LEU A 67 25.20 8.52 11.71
CA LEU A 67 24.50 9.33 10.73
C LEU A 67 25.43 9.84 9.64
N GLU A 68 26.60 10.38 9.98
CA GLU A 68 27.56 10.87 8.99
C GLU A 68 28.05 9.74 8.07
N VAL A 69 28.31 8.56 8.63
CA VAL A 69 28.65 7.35 7.87
C VAL A 69 27.50 6.94 6.95
N PHE A 70 26.26 6.94 7.45
CA PHE A 70 25.07 6.62 6.66
C PHE A 70 24.89 7.60 5.49
N ILE A 71 24.96 8.90 5.78
CA ILE A 71 24.83 9.98 4.80
C ILE A 71 25.89 9.82 3.72
N LYS A 72 27.18 9.74 4.09
CA LYS A 72 28.29 9.58 3.14
C LYS A 72 28.17 8.32 2.29
N LYS A 73 27.60 7.26 2.85
CA LYS A 73 27.47 5.98 2.16
C LYS A 73 26.34 5.96 1.14
N TYR A 74 25.20 6.60 1.44
CA TYR A 74 23.96 6.40 0.69
C TYR A 74 23.40 7.66 0.03
N SER A 75 23.91 8.85 0.36
CA SER A 75 23.45 10.13 -0.18
C SER A 75 24.62 11.05 -0.53
N ASP A 76 24.38 12.00 -1.43
CA ASP A 76 25.35 13.05 -1.76
C ASP A 76 25.17 14.31 -0.89
N LEU A 77 24.33 14.22 0.15
CA LEU A 77 24.07 15.33 1.06
C LEU A 77 25.21 15.46 2.07
N ASN A 78 25.50 16.68 2.50
CA ASN A 78 26.27 16.89 3.72
C ASN A 78 25.32 16.88 4.92
N LEU A 79 25.87 16.81 6.14
CA LEU A 79 25.09 16.74 7.37
C LEU A 79 24.10 17.93 7.52
N PHE A 80 24.49 19.14 7.08
CA PHE A 80 23.63 20.33 7.16
C PHE A 80 22.40 20.19 6.24
N ASN A 81 22.65 19.89 4.96
CA ASN A 81 21.61 19.73 3.94
C ASN A 81 20.71 18.54 4.22
N PHE A 82 21.24 17.50 4.89
CA PHE A 82 20.47 16.34 5.28
C PHE A 82 19.30 16.72 6.21
N PHE A 83 19.53 17.56 7.23
CA PHE A 83 18.48 17.98 8.17
C PHE A 83 17.51 19.04 7.61
N SER A 84 17.94 19.80 6.59
CA SER A 84 17.10 20.81 5.94
C SER A 84 16.35 20.28 4.72
N THR A 85 16.60 19.03 4.28
CA THR A 85 15.98 18.52 3.06
C THR A 85 14.49 18.24 3.26
N ASN A 86 13.70 18.58 2.25
CA ASN A 86 12.29 18.20 2.17
C ASN A 86 12.10 16.88 1.38
N ALA A 87 13.09 16.44 0.61
CA ALA A 87 13.05 15.19 -0.13
C ALA A 87 14.38 14.44 0.01
N LEU A 88 14.32 13.16 0.39
CA LEU A 88 15.48 12.30 0.49
C LEU A 88 15.30 11.11 -0.45
N ASN A 89 16.13 11.06 -1.50
CA ASN A 89 16.14 9.96 -2.47
C ASN A 89 17.41 9.12 -2.34
N ILE A 90 17.22 7.92 -1.81
CA ILE A 90 18.26 6.92 -1.55
C ILE A 90 17.80 5.54 -2.05
N GLN A 91 17.14 5.54 -3.21
CA GLN A 91 16.72 4.32 -3.92
C GLN A 91 17.92 3.57 -4.52
N SER A 92 17.81 2.24 -4.65
CA SER A 92 18.82 1.41 -5.32
C SER A 92 20.23 1.51 -4.72
N ARG A 93 20.33 1.58 -3.38
CA ARG A 93 21.58 1.78 -2.65
C ARG A 93 22.04 0.59 -1.81
N ASN A 94 21.38 -0.57 -1.94
CA ASN A 94 21.64 -1.78 -1.13
C ASN A 94 21.58 -1.52 0.38
N ILE A 95 20.68 -0.64 0.83
CA ILE A 95 20.49 -0.34 2.24
C ILE A 95 19.84 -1.56 2.91
N VAL A 96 20.52 -2.17 3.88
CA VAL A 96 19.98 -3.29 4.66
C VAL A 96 19.25 -2.82 5.92
N LYS A 97 19.74 -1.75 6.55
CA LYS A 97 19.17 -1.18 7.76
C LYS A 97 19.09 0.33 7.65
N LEU A 98 17.91 0.88 7.92
CA LEU A 98 17.70 2.31 8.00
C LEU A 98 18.13 2.82 9.39
N SER A 99 18.91 3.89 9.43
CA SER A 99 19.35 4.47 10.70
C SER A 99 18.16 5.03 11.48
N LYS A 100 18.15 4.84 12.81
CA LYS A 100 17.16 5.47 13.70
C LYS A 100 17.17 7.00 13.60
N MET A 101 18.27 7.57 13.15
CA MET A 101 18.40 9.01 12.94
C MET A 101 17.52 9.54 11.81
N ILE A 102 16.92 8.69 10.98
CA ILE A 102 15.97 9.15 9.95
C ILE A 102 14.84 9.97 10.54
N GLY A 103 14.35 9.63 11.74
CA GLY A 103 13.26 10.34 12.42
C GLY A 103 13.56 11.79 12.78
N GLN A 104 14.85 12.18 12.76
CA GLN A 104 15.28 13.56 13.03
C GLN A 104 15.09 14.49 11.83
N LEU A 105 14.73 13.97 10.65
CA LEU A 105 14.46 14.75 9.45
C LEU A 105 13.06 15.39 9.49
N SER A 106 12.84 16.27 10.47
CA SER A 106 11.52 16.85 10.73
C SER A 106 10.95 17.66 9.57
N ASN A 107 11.79 18.17 8.65
CA ASN A 107 11.36 18.90 7.45
C ASN A 107 10.98 17.98 6.27
N LEU A 108 11.23 16.67 6.39
CA LEU A 108 11.10 15.74 5.28
C LEU A 108 9.63 15.55 4.90
N GLN A 109 9.33 15.78 3.62
CA GLN A 109 8.03 15.57 2.99
C GLN A 109 8.04 14.32 2.11
N GLU A 110 9.18 13.97 1.53
CA GLU A 110 9.30 12.80 0.65
C GLU A 110 10.49 11.92 1.04
N LEU A 111 10.23 10.64 1.29
CA LEU A 111 11.25 9.64 1.57
C LEU A 111 11.18 8.50 0.57
N TRP A 112 12.23 8.38 -0.23
CA TRP A 112 12.33 7.46 -1.34
C TRP A 112 13.40 6.40 -1.09
N LEU A 113 12.95 5.21 -0.68
CA LEU A 113 13.76 4.06 -0.26
C LEU A 113 13.52 2.81 -1.13
N ARG A 114 12.89 2.97 -2.29
CA ARG A 114 12.63 1.89 -3.25
C ARG A 114 13.91 1.11 -3.61
N ASP A 115 13.78 -0.19 -3.86
CA ASP A 115 14.84 -1.05 -4.40
C ASP A 115 16.06 -1.09 -3.48
N ASN A 116 15.84 -1.49 -2.23
CA ASN A 116 16.89 -1.70 -1.23
C ASN A 116 16.73 -3.09 -0.61
N GLN A 117 17.43 -3.37 0.48
CA GLN A 117 17.40 -4.65 1.20
C GLN A 117 16.88 -4.47 2.63
N ILE A 118 16.04 -3.47 2.85
CA ILE A 118 15.57 -3.09 4.19
C ILE A 118 14.65 -4.20 4.71
N THR A 119 14.98 -4.74 5.89
CA THR A 119 14.18 -5.79 6.55
C THR A 119 13.23 -5.22 7.62
N GLU A 120 13.62 -4.10 8.24
CA GLU A 120 12.86 -3.45 9.32
C GLU A 120 12.95 -1.93 9.21
N LEU A 121 11.89 -1.23 9.62
CA LEU A 121 11.91 0.22 9.81
C LEU A 121 12.16 0.54 11.29
N PRO A 122 12.97 1.55 11.61
CA PRO A 122 13.11 2.00 12.99
C PRO A 122 11.81 2.66 13.47
N GLU A 123 11.46 2.50 14.75
CA GLU A 123 10.30 3.16 15.36
C GLU A 123 10.34 4.69 15.20
N THR A 124 11.54 5.27 15.11
CA THR A 124 11.71 6.71 14.88
C THR A 124 11.16 7.19 13.55
N ILE A 125 10.81 6.30 12.60
CA ILE A 125 10.14 6.70 11.35
C ILE A 125 8.89 7.54 11.63
N GLY A 126 8.13 7.23 12.68
CA GLY A 126 6.92 7.97 13.09
C GLY A 126 7.16 9.43 13.49
N GLN A 127 8.42 9.83 13.71
CA GLN A 127 8.79 11.21 14.05
C GLN A 127 8.81 12.14 12.83
N LEU A 128 8.71 11.59 11.61
CA LEU A 128 8.65 12.35 10.35
C LEU A 128 7.27 12.98 10.15
N SER A 129 6.89 13.89 11.04
CA SER A 129 5.54 14.45 11.11
C SER A 129 5.10 15.21 9.86
N ASN A 130 6.03 15.71 9.04
CA ASN A 130 5.73 16.40 7.79
C ASN A 130 5.71 15.49 6.55
N LEU A 131 5.94 14.18 6.71
CA LEU A 131 6.06 13.25 5.59
C LEU A 131 4.74 13.08 4.86
N GLN A 132 4.76 13.26 3.54
CA GLN A 132 3.63 13.13 2.63
C GLN A 132 3.76 11.91 1.72
N ILE A 133 4.99 11.56 1.32
CA ILE A 133 5.28 10.42 0.45
C ILE A 133 6.32 9.52 1.09
N LEU A 134 5.97 8.23 1.26
CA LEU A 134 6.89 7.20 1.71
C LEU A 134 6.91 6.03 0.71
N SER A 135 8.04 5.88 0.02
CA SER A 135 8.25 4.81 -0.97
C SER A 135 9.26 3.79 -0.44
N LEU A 136 8.77 2.59 -0.16
CA LEU A 136 9.49 1.45 0.42
C LEU A 136 9.37 0.18 -0.43
N SER A 137 8.89 0.32 -1.67
CA SER A 137 8.65 -0.83 -2.56
C SER A 137 9.96 -1.51 -2.96
N TYR A 138 9.92 -2.82 -3.24
CA TYR A 138 11.12 -3.61 -3.56
C TYR A 138 12.15 -3.57 -2.41
N ASN A 139 11.73 -4.03 -1.23
CA ASN A 139 12.58 -4.26 -0.07
C ASN A 139 12.30 -5.67 0.49
N GLN A 140 12.76 -5.95 1.71
CA GLN A 140 12.56 -7.23 2.40
C GLN A 140 11.79 -7.04 3.72
N ILE A 141 10.95 -6.01 3.79
CA ILE A 141 10.26 -5.63 5.03
C ILE A 141 9.24 -6.71 5.39
N THR A 142 9.30 -7.20 6.62
CA THR A 142 8.38 -8.22 7.15
C THR A 142 7.24 -7.62 7.97
N GLU A 143 7.46 -6.46 8.59
CA GLU A 143 6.48 -5.77 9.43
C GLU A 143 6.66 -4.25 9.38
N LEU A 144 5.60 -3.52 9.66
CA LEU A 144 5.65 -2.07 9.89
C LEU A 144 5.61 -1.80 11.40
N PRO A 145 6.41 -0.85 11.92
CA PRO A 145 6.31 -0.46 13.32
C PRO A 145 4.98 0.25 13.57
N GLU A 146 4.41 0.10 14.77
CA GLU A 146 3.19 0.80 15.21
C GLU A 146 3.31 2.33 15.12
N THR A 147 4.53 2.86 15.18
CA THR A 147 4.77 4.29 15.00
C THR A 147 4.49 4.79 13.58
N ILE A 148 4.27 3.91 12.60
CA ILE A 148 3.86 4.31 11.25
C ILE A 148 2.58 5.17 11.28
N GLY A 149 1.63 4.88 12.20
CA GLY A 149 0.40 5.66 12.35
C GLY A 149 0.61 7.11 12.78
N GLN A 150 1.80 7.46 13.27
CA GLN A 150 2.15 8.84 13.65
C GLN A 150 2.42 9.75 12.44
N LEU A 151 2.55 9.18 11.24
CA LEU A 151 2.74 9.93 9.98
C LEU A 151 1.42 10.55 9.50
N VAL A 152 0.79 11.38 10.33
CA VAL A 152 -0.57 11.89 10.10
C VAL A 152 -0.73 12.73 8.82
N ASN A 153 0.36 13.26 8.27
CA ASN A 153 0.38 14.01 7.00
C ASN A 153 0.63 13.14 5.76
N LEU A 154 0.80 11.82 5.92
CA LEU A 154 1.13 10.91 4.83
C LEU A 154 -0.05 10.80 3.86
N GLN A 155 0.23 11.04 2.58
CA GLN A 155 -0.75 10.98 1.49
C GLN A 155 -0.51 9.74 0.61
N THR A 156 0.73 9.32 0.45
CA THR A 156 1.11 8.18 -0.39
C THR A 156 2.04 7.23 0.34
N LEU A 157 1.65 5.96 0.42
CA LEU A 157 2.45 4.87 0.99
C LEU A 157 2.58 3.72 -0.01
N TRP A 158 3.81 3.47 -0.44
CA TRP A 158 4.13 2.41 -1.42
C TRP A 158 5.04 1.34 -0.81
N LEU A 159 4.48 0.16 -0.55
CA LEU A 159 5.12 -0.99 0.11
C LEU A 159 5.12 -2.25 -0.77
N CYS A 160 4.93 -2.10 -2.07
CA CYS A 160 4.79 -3.21 -3.00
C CYS A 160 6.08 -4.05 -3.11
N ASN A 161 5.97 -5.36 -3.32
CA ASN A 161 7.12 -6.27 -3.38
C ASN A 161 7.96 -6.22 -2.10
N ASN A 162 7.34 -6.61 -0.98
CA ASN A 162 7.98 -6.83 0.32
C ASN A 162 7.54 -8.20 0.86
N GLN A 163 7.80 -8.47 2.14
CA GLN A 163 7.44 -9.72 2.81
C GLN A 163 6.43 -9.49 3.95
N ILE A 164 5.64 -8.40 3.86
CA ILE A 164 4.75 -7.97 4.94
C ILE A 164 3.63 -8.99 5.12
N THR A 165 3.45 -9.47 6.35
CA THR A 165 2.41 -10.46 6.70
C THR A 165 1.15 -9.82 7.28
N GLU A 166 1.27 -8.65 7.91
CA GLU A 166 0.15 -7.93 8.52
C GLU A 166 0.38 -6.42 8.52
N LEU A 167 -0.72 -5.67 8.69
CA LEU A 167 -0.70 -4.24 8.92
C LEU A 167 -0.96 -3.97 10.40
N PRO A 168 -0.22 -3.05 11.04
CA PRO A 168 -0.50 -2.65 12.41
C PRO A 168 -1.86 -1.92 12.51
N GLU A 169 -2.56 -2.03 13.64
CA GLU A 169 -3.84 -1.34 13.87
C GLU A 169 -3.70 0.19 13.81
N THR A 170 -2.50 0.71 14.09
CA THR A 170 -2.18 2.14 13.94
C THR A 170 -2.24 2.63 12.49
N ILE A 171 -2.34 1.75 11.48
CA ILE A 171 -2.48 2.18 10.07
C ILE A 171 -3.71 3.09 9.87
N GLY A 172 -4.79 2.86 10.61
CA GLY A 172 -6.00 3.69 10.55
C GLY A 172 -5.81 5.15 10.97
N GLN A 173 -4.70 5.47 11.64
CA GLN A 173 -4.36 6.84 12.05
C GLN A 173 -3.85 7.71 10.89
N LEU A 174 -3.53 7.11 9.74
CA LEU A 174 -3.10 7.81 8.52
C LEU A 174 -4.29 8.46 7.80
N VAL A 175 -5.04 9.32 8.50
CA VAL A 175 -6.32 9.88 8.04
C VAL A 175 -6.22 10.70 6.76
N ASN A 176 -5.03 11.19 6.39
CA ASN A 176 -4.77 11.93 5.15
C ASN A 176 -4.31 11.05 3.97
N LEU A 177 -4.21 9.73 4.17
CA LEU A 177 -3.71 8.81 3.15
C LEU A 177 -4.69 8.74 1.98
N GLN A 178 -4.18 8.93 0.76
CA GLN A 178 -4.94 8.91 -0.49
C GLN A 178 -4.61 7.68 -1.33
N GLU A 179 -3.36 7.21 -1.27
CA GLU A 179 -2.91 6.04 -2.02
C GLU A 179 -2.11 5.08 -1.14
N LEU A 180 -2.60 3.83 -1.05
CA LEU A 180 -1.94 2.72 -0.37
C LEU A 180 -1.70 1.59 -1.37
N CYS A 181 -0.42 1.33 -1.68
CA CYS A 181 -0.03 0.22 -2.55
C CYS A 181 0.80 -0.80 -1.77
N MET A 182 0.29 -2.03 -1.67
CA MET A 182 0.90 -3.14 -0.93
C MET A 182 0.82 -4.47 -1.69
N TYR A 183 0.73 -4.42 -3.02
CA TYR A 183 0.70 -5.63 -3.84
C TYR A 183 2.01 -6.42 -3.77
N ASN A 184 1.97 -7.72 -4.06
CA ASN A 184 3.11 -8.63 -3.90
C ASN A 184 3.69 -8.59 -2.47
N ASN A 185 2.85 -8.92 -1.49
CA ASN A 185 3.23 -9.14 -0.10
C ASN A 185 2.65 -10.48 0.39
N GLN A 186 2.62 -10.71 1.69
CA GLN A 186 2.10 -11.94 2.30
C GLN A 186 0.92 -11.68 3.23
N ILE A 187 0.20 -10.57 3.03
CA ILE A 187 -0.88 -10.12 3.92
C ILE A 187 -2.02 -11.13 3.92
N THR A 188 -2.41 -11.60 5.11
CA THR A 188 -3.51 -12.58 5.28
C THR A 188 -4.84 -11.95 5.66
N GLU A 189 -4.81 -10.81 6.35
CA GLU A 189 -5.98 -10.04 6.74
C GLU A 189 -5.67 -8.54 6.83
N LEU A 190 -6.71 -7.72 6.76
CA LEU A 190 -6.63 -6.28 7.00
C LEU A 190 -7.19 -5.98 8.40
N PRO A 191 -6.58 -5.07 9.16
CA PRO A 191 -7.12 -4.65 10.45
C PRO A 191 -8.44 -3.90 10.27
N GLU A 192 -9.32 -3.93 11.26
CA GLU A 192 -10.61 -3.20 11.21
C GLU A 192 -10.40 -1.67 11.13
N THR A 193 -9.27 -1.19 11.63
CA THR A 193 -8.87 0.22 11.52
C THR A 193 -8.62 0.68 10.09
N ILE A 194 -8.51 -0.22 9.09
CA ILE A 194 -8.39 0.17 7.68
C ILE A 194 -9.54 1.08 7.24
N GLY A 195 -10.75 0.89 7.78
CA GLY A 195 -11.92 1.72 7.47
C GLY A 195 -11.78 3.20 7.88
N GLN A 196 -10.82 3.52 8.76
CA GLN A 196 -10.56 4.89 9.23
C GLN A 196 -9.82 5.74 8.20
N LEU A 197 -9.29 5.14 7.13
CA LEU A 197 -8.61 5.84 6.02
C LEU A 197 -9.62 6.54 5.10
N VAL A 198 -10.45 7.42 5.65
CA VAL A 198 -11.62 8.01 4.96
C VAL A 198 -11.26 8.82 3.72
N ASN A 199 -10.01 9.29 3.58
CA ASN A 199 -9.52 10.02 2.41
C ASN A 199 -8.89 9.11 1.33
N LEU A 200 -8.85 7.79 1.55
CA LEU A 200 -8.21 6.86 0.64
C LEU A 200 -8.98 6.78 -0.68
N GLN A 201 -8.25 6.98 -1.78
CA GLN A 201 -8.79 6.95 -3.15
C GLN A 201 -8.35 5.70 -3.90
N LYS A 202 -7.19 5.14 -3.57
CA LYS A 202 -6.63 3.96 -4.23
C LYS A 202 -6.09 2.97 -3.20
N LEU A 203 -6.61 1.75 -3.26
CA LEU A 203 -6.15 0.64 -2.43
C LEU A 203 -5.75 -0.53 -3.34
N ARG A 204 -4.44 -0.80 -3.42
CA ARG A 204 -3.89 -1.89 -4.24
C ARG A 204 -3.25 -2.96 -3.37
N LEU A 205 -3.93 -4.09 -3.26
CA LEU A 205 -3.60 -5.24 -2.43
C LEU A 205 -3.52 -6.55 -3.23
N TYR A 206 -3.41 -6.47 -4.55
CA TYR A 206 -3.34 -7.66 -5.39
C TYR A 206 -2.09 -8.51 -5.09
N SER A 207 -2.15 -9.82 -5.34
CA SER A 207 -1.05 -10.76 -5.09
C SER A 207 -0.61 -10.75 -3.62
N ASN A 208 -1.57 -11.03 -2.74
CA ASN A 208 -1.39 -11.26 -1.31
C ASN A 208 -2.06 -12.61 -0.93
N LYS A 209 -2.28 -12.86 0.36
CA LYS A 209 -2.93 -14.07 0.89
C LYS A 209 -4.25 -13.74 1.61
N ILE A 210 -4.91 -12.64 1.24
CA ILE A 210 -6.09 -12.13 1.93
C ILE A 210 -7.24 -13.12 1.74
N THR A 211 -7.86 -13.56 2.85
CA THR A 211 -8.96 -14.53 2.84
C THR A 211 -10.34 -13.89 3.06
N LYS A 212 -10.38 -12.76 3.77
CA LYS A 212 -11.60 -12.00 4.10
C LYS A 212 -11.29 -10.49 4.11
N LEU A 213 -12.31 -9.68 3.85
CA LEU A 213 -12.26 -8.23 4.09
C LEU A 213 -13.01 -7.93 5.38
N PRO A 214 -12.54 -6.98 6.21
CA PRO A 214 -13.30 -6.50 7.37
C PRO A 214 -14.54 -5.73 6.92
N GLU A 215 -15.61 -5.72 7.74
CA GLU A 215 -16.84 -4.97 7.42
C GLU A 215 -16.59 -3.45 7.40
N THR A 216 -15.63 -2.99 8.20
CA THR A 216 -15.18 -1.58 8.19
C THR A 216 -14.59 -1.13 6.85
N ILE A 217 -14.22 -2.05 5.94
CA ILE A 217 -13.68 -1.66 4.62
C ILE A 217 -14.65 -0.74 3.88
N GLY A 218 -15.97 -0.90 4.03
CA GLY A 218 -16.99 -0.06 3.39
C GLY A 218 -16.95 1.42 3.78
N GLN A 219 -16.26 1.77 4.88
CA GLN A 219 -16.10 3.14 5.34
C GLN A 219 -15.16 3.98 4.47
N LEU A 220 -14.43 3.36 3.53
CA LEU A 220 -13.59 4.04 2.54
C LEU A 220 -14.44 4.72 1.44
N VAL A 221 -15.31 5.65 1.82
CA VAL A 221 -16.32 6.28 0.95
C VAL A 221 -15.72 7.07 -0.21
N ASN A 222 -14.46 7.51 -0.12
CA ASN A 222 -13.75 8.23 -1.18
C ASN A 222 -12.96 7.31 -2.13
N LEU A 223 -13.02 5.99 -1.94
CA LEU A 223 -12.29 5.02 -2.74
C LEU A 223 -12.78 5.03 -4.18
N ARG A 224 -11.84 5.12 -5.13
CA ARG A 224 -12.08 5.12 -6.58
C ARG A 224 -11.54 3.85 -7.24
N GLU A 225 -10.45 3.30 -6.71
CA GLU A 225 -9.81 2.09 -7.23
C GLU A 225 -9.57 1.09 -6.08
N LEU A 226 -10.15 -0.11 -6.21
CA LEU A 226 -9.90 -1.24 -5.32
C LEU A 226 -9.37 -2.43 -6.13
N SER A 227 -8.13 -2.83 -5.87
CA SER A 227 -7.50 -3.99 -6.51
C SER A 227 -7.10 -5.05 -5.48
N LEU A 228 -7.81 -6.18 -5.50
CA LEU A 228 -7.65 -7.33 -4.61
C LEU A 228 -7.44 -8.64 -5.40
N SER A 229 -7.00 -8.52 -6.65
CA SER A 229 -6.82 -9.69 -7.53
C SER A 229 -5.69 -10.60 -7.04
N TYR A 230 -5.69 -11.89 -7.40
CA TYR A 230 -4.70 -12.86 -6.89
C TYR A 230 -4.63 -12.90 -5.35
N ASN A 231 -5.77 -13.10 -4.71
CA ASN A 231 -5.89 -13.37 -3.27
C ASN A 231 -6.67 -14.67 -3.05
N GLN A 232 -7.12 -14.92 -1.83
CA GLN A 232 -7.88 -16.11 -1.45
C GLN A 232 -9.27 -15.73 -0.92
N ILE A 233 -9.83 -14.62 -1.38
CA ILE A 233 -11.10 -14.07 -0.90
C ILE A 233 -12.23 -14.99 -1.34
N THR A 234 -13.06 -15.43 -0.38
CA THR A 234 -14.19 -16.32 -0.62
C THR A 234 -15.53 -15.59 -0.71
N LYS A 235 -15.66 -14.45 -0.04
CA LYS A 235 -16.86 -13.60 -0.04
C LYS A 235 -16.51 -12.12 0.08
N LEU A 236 -17.38 -11.26 -0.44
CA LEU A 236 -17.35 -9.83 -0.16
C LEU A 236 -18.30 -9.53 1.02
N PRO A 237 -17.98 -8.56 1.88
CA PRO A 237 -18.91 -8.07 2.89
C PRO A 237 -20.05 -7.27 2.25
N GLU A 238 -21.21 -7.21 2.91
CA GLU A 238 -22.36 -6.39 2.45
C GLU A 238 -22.02 -4.90 2.41
N THR A 239 -21.07 -4.47 3.23
CA THR A 239 -20.55 -3.10 3.26
C THR A 239 -19.82 -2.68 1.98
N ILE A 240 -19.54 -3.59 1.03
CA ILE A 240 -18.96 -3.22 -0.27
C ILE A 240 -19.79 -2.17 -1.02
N GLY A 241 -21.12 -2.21 -0.88
CA GLY A 241 -22.02 -1.25 -1.53
C GLY A 241 -21.85 0.20 -1.06
N GLN A 242 -21.12 0.43 0.04
CA GLN A 242 -20.86 1.77 0.58
C GLN A 242 -19.80 2.54 -0.22
N PHE A 243 -19.09 1.91 -1.16
CA PHE A 243 -18.13 2.58 -2.04
C PHE A 243 -18.81 3.39 -3.15
N VAL A 244 -19.54 4.42 -2.76
CA VAL A 244 -20.33 5.26 -3.66
C VAL A 244 -19.50 5.96 -4.73
N ASN A 245 -18.19 6.14 -4.52
CA ASN A 245 -17.27 6.77 -5.48
C ASN A 245 -16.41 5.76 -6.28
N LEU A 246 -16.61 4.44 -6.10
CA LEU A 246 -15.76 3.43 -6.73
C LEU A 246 -15.97 3.43 -8.25
N GLN A 247 -14.87 3.45 -8.99
CA GLN A 247 -14.85 3.43 -10.45
C GLN A 247 -14.30 2.10 -10.97
N GLU A 248 -13.32 1.52 -10.27
CA GLU A 248 -12.68 0.26 -10.65
C GLU A 248 -12.62 -0.73 -9.50
N LEU A 249 -13.20 -1.92 -9.72
CA LEU A 249 -13.12 -3.05 -8.81
C LEU A 249 -12.48 -4.25 -9.51
N CYS A 250 -11.27 -4.61 -9.08
CA CYS A 250 -10.49 -5.71 -9.62
C CYS A 250 -10.30 -6.84 -8.59
N MET A 251 -11.03 -7.94 -8.74
CA MET A 251 -11.00 -9.09 -7.82
C MET A 251 -10.84 -10.44 -8.55
N TYR A 252 -10.18 -10.44 -9.70
CA TYR A 252 -9.95 -11.66 -10.48
C TYR A 252 -8.90 -12.58 -9.82
N ASN A 253 -8.92 -13.88 -10.12
CA ASN A 253 -8.10 -14.88 -9.43
C ASN A 253 -8.30 -14.85 -7.90
N ASN A 254 -9.54 -15.08 -7.47
CA ASN A 254 -9.92 -15.30 -6.06
C ASN A 254 -10.77 -16.58 -5.96
N GLN A 255 -11.45 -16.78 -4.83
CA GLN A 255 -12.30 -17.94 -4.57
C GLN A 255 -13.76 -17.54 -4.34
N ILE A 256 -14.19 -16.40 -4.91
CA ILE A 256 -15.51 -15.83 -4.69
C ILE A 256 -16.58 -16.73 -5.28
N THR A 257 -17.58 -17.11 -4.47
CA THR A 257 -18.71 -17.96 -4.90
C THR A 257 -19.98 -17.16 -5.20
N GLU A 258 -20.17 -16.03 -4.54
CA GLU A 258 -21.35 -15.17 -4.66
C GLU A 258 -20.97 -13.69 -4.51
N LEU A 259 -21.80 -12.81 -5.04
CA LEU A 259 -21.71 -11.36 -4.83
C LEU A 259 -22.87 -10.92 -3.94
N PRO A 260 -22.66 -10.02 -2.97
CA PRO A 260 -23.74 -9.47 -2.17
C PRO A 260 -24.67 -8.61 -3.03
N GLU A 261 -25.95 -8.52 -2.66
CA GLU A 261 -26.93 -7.67 -3.36
C GLU A 261 -26.52 -6.18 -3.30
N THR A 262 -25.75 -5.77 -2.29
CA THR A 262 -25.25 -4.41 -2.20
C THR A 262 -24.23 -4.05 -3.29
N ILE A 263 -23.73 -5.02 -4.09
CA ILE A 263 -22.85 -4.71 -5.23
C ILE A 263 -23.51 -3.73 -6.21
N GLY A 264 -24.84 -3.78 -6.37
CA GLY A 264 -25.59 -2.86 -7.23
C GLY A 264 -25.55 -1.39 -6.78
N GLN A 265 -25.15 -1.13 -5.53
CA GLN A 265 -25.04 0.22 -4.97
C GLN A 265 -23.79 0.97 -5.44
N LEU A 266 -22.86 0.30 -6.13
CA LEU A 266 -21.65 0.91 -6.71
C LEU A 266 -21.98 1.75 -7.95
N SER A 267 -22.77 2.80 -7.76
CA SER A 267 -23.39 3.60 -8.82
C SER A 267 -22.38 4.26 -9.78
N ASN A 268 -21.14 4.51 -9.36
CA ASN A 268 -20.09 5.09 -10.19
C ASN A 268 -19.15 4.06 -10.85
N LEU A 269 -19.41 2.76 -10.67
CA LEU A 269 -18.52 1.71 -11.14
C LEU A 269 -18.50 1.65 -12.67
N GLN A 270 -17.29 1.65 -13.24
CA GLN A 270 -17.05 1.61 -14.69
C GLN A 270 -16.40 0.29 -15.13
N LEU A 271 -15.59 -0.31 -14.26
CA LEU A 271 -14.88 -1.56 -14.52
C LEU A 271 -15.06 -2.55 -13.37
N LEU A 272 -15.60 -3.73 -13.70
CA LEU A 272 -15.71 -4.86 -12.78
C LEU A 272 -15.01 -6.09 -13.35
N ARG A 273 -13.93 -6.52 -12.70
CA ARG A 273 -13.16 -7.72 -13.07
C ARG A 273 -13.29 -8.80 -12.00
N LEU A 274 -14.01 -9.87 -12.34
CA LEU A 274 -14.30 -11.01 -11.47
C LEU A 274 -13.96 -12.37 -12.12
N HIS A 275 -13.23 -12.35 -13.23
CA HIS A 275 -12.79 -13.56 -13.92
C HIS A 275 -11.87 -14.44 -13.06
N TYR A 276 -11.78 -15.74 -13.36
CA TYR A 276 -11.07 -16.72 -12.51
C TYR A 276 -11.54 -16.69 -11.04
N ASN A 277 -12.85 -16.85 -10.84
CA ASN A 277 -13.47 -17.06 -9.53
C ASN A 277 -14.35 -18.32 -9.59
N GLN A 278 -15.24 -18.49 -8.60
CA GLN A 278 -16.15 -19.62 -8.50
C GLN A 278 -17.62 -19.19 -8.52
N ILE A 279 -17.91 -18.02 -9.09
CA ILE A 279 -19.23 -17.38 -9.06
C ILE A 279 -20.24 -18.26 -9.80
N THR A 280 -21.34 -18.60 -9.13
CA THR A 280 -22.41 -19.45 -9.69
C THR A 280 -23.58 -18.66 -10.26
N GLU A 281 -23.84 -17.46 -9.72
CA GLU A 281 -24.90 -16.56 -10.16
C GLU A 281 -24.51 -15.10 -9.90
N LEU A 282 -25.15 -14.19 -10.63
CA LEU A 282 -25.07 -12.75 -10.39
C LEU A 282 -26.37 -12.32 -9.70
N PRO A 283 -26.32 -11.41 -8.71
CA PRO A 283 -27.52 -10.86 -8.09
C PRO A 283 -28.30 -9.98 -9.08
N GLU A 284 -29.61 -9.86 -8.90
CA GLU A 284 -30.46 -9.01 -9.76
C GLU A 284 -30.06 -7.52 -9.65
N THR A 285 -29.50 -7.12 -8.52
CA THR A 285 -28.96 -5.77 -8.32
C THR A 285 -27.78 -5.44 -9.24
N ILE A 286 -27.17 -6.41 -9.94
CA ILE A 286 -26.09 -6.11 -10.90
C ILE A 286 -26.54 -5.13 -11.98
N GLY A 287 -27.83 -5.16 -12.39
CA GLY A 287 -28.39 -4.24 -13.36
C GLY A 287 -28.40 -2.76 -12.93
N GLN A 288 -28.24 -2.49 -11.63
CA GLN A 288 -28.20 -1.14 -11.07
C GLN A 288 -26.87 -0.41 -11.35
N LEU A 289 -25.85 -1.14 -11.83
CA LEU A 289 -24.55 -0.58 -12.21
C LEU A 289 -24.61 0.16 -13.55
N VAL A 290 -25.47 1.17 -13.66
CA VAL A 290 -25.80 1.86 -14.91
C VAL A 290 -24.60 2.53 -15.59
N ASN A 291 -23.53 2.84 -14.84
CA ASN A 291 -22.29 3.43 -15.37
C ASN A 291 -21.24 2.38 -15.80
N LEU A 292 -21.52 1.09 -15.61
CA LEU A 292 -20.58 0.01 -15.90
C LEU A 292 -20.31 -0.09 -17.40
N GLN A 293 -19.03 -0.04 -17.77
CA GLN A 293 -18.60 -0.11 -19.16
C GLN A 293 -17.99 -1.46 -19.51
N LYS A 294 -17.36 -2.13 -18.53
CA LYS A 294 -16.64 -3.39 -18.74
C LYS A 294 -16.93 -4.36 -17.61
N LEU A 295 -17.49 -5.52 -17.97
CA LEU A 295 -17.79 -6.61 -17.06
C LEU A 295 -17.08 -7.88 -17.51
N TRP A 296 -16.10 -8.33 -16.73
CA TRP A 296 -15.29 -9.52 -17.03
C TRP A 296 -15.55 -10.63 -16.02
N LEU A 297 -16.20 -11.69 -16.48
CA LEU A 297 -16.69 -12.82 -15.68
C LEU A 297 -16.22 -14.18 -16.22
N TYR A 298 -15.27 -14.20 -17.14
CA TYR A 298 -14.78 -15.43 -17.77
C TYR A 298 -14.06 -16.35 -16.77
N ASN A 299 -14.08 -17.67 -17.00
CA ASN A 299 -13.60 -18.69 -16.05
C ASN A 299 -14.30 -18.56 -14.68
N ASN A 300 -15.63 -18.73 -14.67
CA ASN A 300 -16.46 -18.86 -13.47
C ASN A 300 -17.38 -20.08 -13.61
N LYS A 301 -18.41 -20.19 -12.77
CA LYS A 301 -19.39 -21.29 -12.76
C LYS A 301 -20.81 -20.78 -13.06
N ILE A 302 -20.95 -19.63 -13.72
CA ILE A 302 -22.23 -18.95 -13.94
C ILE A 302 -23.13 -19.80 -14.83
N THR A 303 -24.37 -20.04 -14.39
CA THR A 303 -25.35 -20.88 -15.11
C THR A 303 -26.41 -20.07 -15.87
N LYS A 304 -26.71 -18.86 -15.40
CA LYS A 304 -27.67 -17.94 -15.99
C LYS A 304 -27.23 -16.49 -15.75
N LEU A 305 -27.65 -15.59 -16.63
CA LEU A 305 -27.60 -14.15 -16.38
C LEU A 305 -28.98 -13.69 -15.87
N PRO A 306 -29.05 -12.73 -14.94
CA PRO A 306 -30.31 -12.15 -14.50
C PRO A 306 -30.93 -11.29 -15.62
N GLU A 307 -32.25 -11.12 -15.63
CA GLU A 307 -32.96 -10.26 -16.61
C GLU A 307 -32.55 -8.78 -16.47
N THR A 308 -32.16 -8.39 -15.26
CA THR A 308 -31.62 -7.05 -14.99
C THR A 308 -30.30 -6.76 -15.71
N ILE A 309 -29.62 -7.75 -16.31
CA ILE A 309 -28.39 -7.50 -17.08
C ILE A 309 -28.61 -6.49 -18.21
N GLY A 310 -29.80 -6.47 -18.83
CA GLY A 310 -30.16 -5.52 -19.88
C GLY A 310 -30.19 -4.05 -19.43
N GLN A 311 -30.22 -3.80 -18.12
CA GLN A 311 -30.25 -2.44 -17.54
C GLN A 311 -28.87 -1.77 -17.52
N LEU A 312 -27.79 -2.50 -17.83
CA LEU A 312 -26.42 -1.99 -17.93
C LEU A 312 -26.24 -1.13 -19.20
N SER A 313 -26.96 -0.01 -19.27
CA SER A 313 -27.10 0.82 -20.46
C SER A 313 -25.79 1.38 -21.02
N ASN A 314 -24.74 1.55 -20.19
CA ASN A 314 -23.41 1.99 -20.64
C ASN A 314 -22.42 0.85 -20.94
N LEU A 315 -22.84 -0.41 -20.85
CA LEU A 315 -21.95 -1.55 -21.00
C LEU A 315 -21.44 -1.64 -22.44
N ARG A 316 -20.11 -1.69 -22.57
CA ARG A 316 -19.42 -1.80 -23.84
C ARG A 316 -18.85 -3.19 -24.04
N HIS A 317 -18.24 -3.77 -23.01
CA HIS A 317 -17.61 -5.09 -23.09
C HIS A 317 -18.17 -6.04 -22.02
N LEU A 318 -18.79 -7.13 -22.48
CA LEU A 318 -19.23 -8.24 -21.64
C LEU A 318 -18.45 -9.50 -22.01
N SER A 319 -17.69 -10.04 -21.05
CA SER A 319 -16.85 -11.23 -21.27
C SER A 319 -17.24 -12.35 -20.32
N LEU A 320 -17.88 -13.39 -20.87
CA LEU A 320 -18.37 -14.57 -20.18
C LEU A 320 -17.74 -15.93 -20.61
N PRO A 321 -16.62 -16.02 -21.36
CA PRO A 321 -16.07 -17.32 -21.74
C PRO A 321 -15.82 -18.30 -20.59
N ASN A 322 -15.88 -19.60 -20.87
CA ASN A 322 -15.64 -20.66 -19.88
C ASN A 322 -16.55 -20.52 -18.65
N ASN A 323 -17.86 -20.53 -18.89
CA ASN A 323 -18.90 -20.59 -17.86
C ASN A 323 -19.84 -21.77 -18.18
N LYS A 324 -20.99 -21.85 -17.51
CA LYS A 324 -21.99 -22.90 -17.69
C LYS A 324 -23.34 -22.33 -18.15
N ILE A 325 -23.32 -21.20 -18.87
CA ILE A 325 -24.53 -20.49 -19.27
C ILE A 325 -25.28 -21.33 -20.30
N THR A 326 -26.55 -21.62 -20.04
CA THR A 326 -27.40 -22.43 -20.94
C THR A 326 -28.28 -21.58 -21.85
N LYS A 327 -28.69 -20.40 -21.39
CA LYS A 327 -29.51 -19.44 -22.14
C LYS A 327 -29.12 -18.01 -21.79
N LEU A 328 -29.30 -17.10 -22.75
CA LEU A 328 -29.24 -15.65 -22.50
C LEU A 328 -30.67 -15.12 -22.28
N PRO A 329 -30.86 -14.14 -21.38
CA PRO A 329 -32.15 -13.48 -21.21
C PRO A 329 -32.48 -12.60 -22.42
N GLU A 330 -33.77 -12.39 -22.71
CA GLU A 330 -34.23 -11.51 -23.81
C GLU A 330 -33.80 -10.05 -23.61
N THR A 331 -33.60 -9.66 -22.36
CA THR A 331 -33.09 -8.33 -22.00
C THR A 331 -31.65 -8.08 -22.47
N ILE A 332 -30.89 -9.10 -22.92
CA ILE A 332 -29.54 -8.92 -23.46
C ILE A 332 -29.52 -7.97 -24.67
N GLY A 333 -30.60 -7.94 -25.48
CA GLY A 333 -30.73 -7.03 -26.62
C GLY A 333 -30.82 -5.55 -26.23
N GLN A 334 -31.14 -5.24 -24.97
CA GLN A 334 -31.22 -3.87 -24.44
C GLN A 334 -29.85 -3.21 -24.24
N LEU A 335 -28.76 -3.98 -24.33
CA LEU A 335 -27.39 -3.49 -24.24
C LEU A 335 -26.95 -2.77 -25.53
N VAL A 336 -27.67 -1.72 -25.92
CA VAL A 336 -27.51 -1.03 -27.22
C VAL A 336 -26.12 -0.41 -27.44
N ASN A 337 -25.37 -0.17 -26.36
CA ASN A 337 -23.99 0.34 -26.40
C ASN A 337 -22.91 -0.75 -26.41
N LEU A 338 -23.31 -2.03 -26.42
CA LEU A 338 -22.39 -3.15 -26.36
C LEU A 338 -21.59 -3.26 -27.67
N GLN A 339 -20.27 -3.25 -27.52
CA GLN A 339 -19.31 -3.33 -28.63
C GLN A 339 -18.71 -4.72 -28.75
N LYS A 340 -18.61 -5.45 -27.63
CA LYS A 340 -18.01 -6.79 -27.60
C LYS A 340 -18.73 -7.69 -26.60
N LEU A 341 -19.25 -8.79 -27.12
CA LEU A 341 -19.86 -9.86 -26.33
C LEU A 341 -19.06 -11.15 -26.58
N ARG A 342 -18.49 -11.72 -25.52
CA ARG A 342 -17.80 -13.02 -25.59
C ARG A 342 -18.56 -14.06 -24.79
N LEU A 343 -18.87 -15.18 -25.43
CA LEU A 343 -19.66 -16.29 -24.91
C LEU A 343 -18.97 -17.65 -25.11
N ASP A 344 -17.76 -17.66 -25.67
CA ASP A 344 -16.94 -18.85 -25.96
C ASP A 344 -16.97 -19.90 -24.84
N ASN A 345 -17.13 -21.18 -25.16
CA ASN A 345 -17.12 -22.27 -24.17
C ASN A 345 -18.18 -22.12 -23.06
N ASN A 346 -19.43 -21.87 -23.47
CA ASN A 346 -20.62 -22.02 -22.63
C ASN A 346 -21.49 -23.19 -23.15
N GLN A 347 -22.71 -23.33 -22.63
CA GLN A 347 -23.69 -24.38 -22.99
C GLN A 347 -24.92 -23.78 -23.69
N ILE A 348 -24.73 -22.67 -24.39
CA ILE A 348 -25.79 -21.92 -25.06
C ILE A 348 -26.20 -22.66 -26.34
N THR A 349 -27.45 -23.14 -26.37
CA THR A 349 -28.00 -23.86 -27.53
C THR A 349 -28.79 -22.97 -28.48
N GLU A 350 -29.37 -21.88 -27.95
CA GLU A 350 -30.17 -20.92 -28.70
C GLU A 350 -29.86 -19.50 -28.23
N LEU A 351 -29.89 -18.54 -29.16
CA LEU A 351 -29.79 -17.12 -28.86
C LEU A 351 -31.19 -16.49 -28.90
N PRO A 352 -31.51 -15.55 -28.00
CA PRO A 352 -32.79 -14.85 -28.01
C PRO A 352 -32.92 -13.98 -29.28
N GLU A 353 -34.14 -13.78 -29.78
CA GLU A 353 -34.37 -12.98 -31.00
C GLU A 353 -33.86 -11.54 -30.85
N THR A 354 -33.97 -11.01 -29.63
CA THR A 354 -33.48 -9.69 -29.23
C THR A 354 -31.97 -9.50 -29.39
N ILE A 355 -31.18 -10.57 -29.54
CA ILE A 355 -29.73 -10.46 -29.82
C ILE A 355 -29.46 -9.67 -31.10
N GLY A 356 -30.38 -9.70 -32.07
CA GLY A 356 -30.30 -8.93 -33.31
C GLY A 356 -30.33 -7.41 -33.12
N GLN A 357 -30.72 -6.92 -31.94
CA GLN A 357 -30.70 -5.49 -31.60
C GLN A 357 -29.28 -4.97 -31.33
N LEU A 358 -28.31 -5.86 -31.10
CA LEU A 358 -26.92 -5.53 -30.83
C LEU A 358 -26.12 -5.24 -32.12
N ILE A 359 -26.63 -4.33 -32.96
CA ILE A 359 -26.13 -4.06 -34.32
C ILE A 359 -24.66 -3.61 -34.41
N ASN A 360 -24.13 -3.04 -33.32
CA ASN A 360 -22.74 -2.56 -33.24
C ASN A 360 -21.83 -3.50 -32.44
N CYS A 361 -22.33 -4.68 -32.07
CA CYS A 361 -21.61 -5.61 -31.20
C CYS A 361 -20.88 -6.69 -32.00
N ASN A 362 -19.60 -6.88 -31.71
CA ASN A 362 -18.88 -8.07 -32.14
C ASN A 362 -19.16 -9.21 -31.15
N ILE A 363 -19.93 -10.20 -31.60
CA ILE A 363 -20.31 -11.39 -30.83
C ILE A 363 -19.35 -12.55 -31.18
N ILE A 364 -18.72 -13.11 -30.16
CA ILE A 364 -17.84 -14.27 -30.25
C ILE A 364 -18.43 -15.39 -29.38
N GLN A 365 -18.72 -16.56 -29.96
CA GLN A 365 -19.45 -17.66 -29.33
C GLN A 365 -18.70 -18.99 -29.44
#